data_AF-A0A0M6ZVD8-F1
#
_entry.id   AF-A0A0M6ZVD8-F1
#
_cell.length_a   1.000
_cell.length_b   1.000
_cell.length_c   1.000
_cell.angle_alpha   90.00
_cell.angle_beta   90.00
_cell.angle_gamma   90.00
#
_symmetry.space_group_name_H-M   'P 1'
#
loop_
_entity.id
_entity.type
_entity.pdbx_description
1 polymer ?
#
loop_
_entity_poly.entity_id
_entity_poly.type
_entity_poly.pdbx_seq_one_letter_code
_entity_poly.pdbx_strand_id
1 'polypeptide(L)'
;MPEYLQDEAGIIFISGLVLISIIFVTILWLIFSTLYNLLQKNNHKKQFEAVAIGADRIQNVLDASGYRAGGRMKRVVHQPAERRNTVVGEGANREGVYDRVGQSAHDVGHDTALPTEILETVSVVLRRQVPIRADEAPRSWFGGLPMMPDNVPWPRSLSRDHPQRGEIPLHFLAQLRCSDFPEDLWGGLGPRDGWLLFFVDPNSSGPEGDGEGYRVIHTQSLGVERELPQDLGPVHDGTFSGPNYGYLEGIDEIPRSWRRWPVDFVTVPNRLLEDENGVQRVTPDHFAATLYAGQEVSDAERPPVPDPFTEQMALAILTSIRTRLGKHPLKPEWNDEVIEGLMNPDAFASLKKDIPALKHTLEELRNSPQDDGDPGDEKIETKREHIRKLEVELGCQIRLAAVLDRYPSADSLKDYRDAVARANHAWRMEAVRDLENIIDQVSSSDRNRVLAKDEWLEIQKYLKQTRTSYFRFQRNSNGEFFALEREISLWDFYNKNYVQLWEFVADNYVDPELRDSIPTSVLKAFEPYWRKLFDSRPHRVGGEFDALQSNPSAGPTDSLLLLHLAGDNAMNWVWGDAGIVYFRISPQDLATGRYENTGAMLECF
;
A
#
# COMPACT_ATOMS: atom_id res chain seq x y z
N MET A 1 -41.72 -41.64 45.80
CA MET A 1 -40.89 -41.28 46.98
C MET A 1 -39.61 -42.08 46.92
N PRO A 2 -38.42 -41.53 47.23
CA PRO A 2 -37.92 -40.19 46.97
C PRO A 2 -36.45 -40.22 46.45
N GLU A 3 -36.19 -39.80 45.21
CA GLU A 3 -34.80 -39.58 44.71
C GLU A 3 -34.64 -38.31 43.85
N TYR A 4 -35.72 -37.55 43.63
CA TYR A 4 -35.72 -36.40 42.71
C TYR A 4 -35.61 -35.02 43.39
N LEU A 5 -35.29 -34.96 44.69
CA LEU A 5 -35.23 -33.70 45.45
C LEU A 5 -33.80 -33.20 45.73
N GLN A 6 -32.75 -33.89 45.26
CA GLN A 6 -31.35 -33.47 45.50
C GLN A 6 -30.72 -32.65 44.37
N ASP A 7 -31.30 -32.59 43.17
CA ASP A 7 -30.66 -31.94 42.02
C ASP A 7 -31.08 -30.46 41.81
N GLU A 8 -32.27 -30.06 42.27
CA GLU A 8 -32.72 -28.67 42.16
C GLU A 8 -31.93 -27.72 43.07
N ALA A 9 -31.47 -28.20 44.23
CA ALA A 9 -30.68 -27.38 45.15
C ALA A 9 -29.28 -27.03 44.57
N GLY A 10 -28.68 -27.94 43.80
CA GLY A 10 -27.40 -27.73 43.14
C GLY A 10 -27.51 -26.71 42.00
N ILE A 11 -28.56 -26.80 41.19
CA ILE A 11 -28.81 -25.87 40.08
C ILE A 11 -29.08 -24.45 40.62
N ILE A 12 -29.91 -24.31 41.66
CA ILE A 12 -30.17 -23.01 42.30
C ILE A 12 -28.88 -22.41 42.88
N PHE A 13 -28.01 -23.23 43.46
CA PHE A 13 -26.72 -22.77 44.01
C PHE A 13 -25.75 -22.27 42.92
N ILE A 14 -25.63 -23.00 41.81
CA ILE A 14 -24.77 -22.61 40.68
C ILE A 14 -25.31 -21.35 39.99
N SER A 15 -26.63 -21.27 39.75
CA SER A 15 -27.25 -20.07 39.19
C SER A 15 -27.08 -18.85 40.10
N GLY A 16 -27.14 -19.04 41.42
CA GLY A 16 -26.85 -17.99 42.41
C GLY A 16 -25.41 -17.47 42.33
N LEU A 17 -24.42 -18.36 42.20
CA LEU A 17 -23.01 -17.97 42.07
C LEU A 17 -22.72 -17.22 40.76
N VAL A 18 -23.33 -17.62 39.65
CA VAL A 18 -23.19 -16.91 38.37
C VAL A 18 -23.80 -15.51 38.46
N LEU A 19 -24.97 -15.37 39.08
CA LEU A 19 -25.62 -14.07 39.27
C LEU A 19 -24.78 -13.14 40.17
N ILE A 20 -24.21 -13.68 41.26
CA ILE A 20 -23.31 -12.92 42.15
C ILE A 20 -22.05 -12.47 41.40
N SER A 21 -21.47 -13.32 40.55
CA SER A 21 -20.30 -12.97 39.73
C SER A 21 -20.61 -11.84 38.75
N ILE A 22 -21.75 -11.91 38.05
CA ILE A 22 -22.20 -10.84 37.14
C ILE A 22 -22.40 -9.53 37.90
N ILE A 23 -23.07 -9.56 39.04
CA ILE A 23 -23.27 -8.38 39.89
C ILE A 23 -21.92 -7.80 40.33
N PHE A 24 -20.97 -8.64 40.73
CA PHE A 24 -19.64 -8.21 41.18
C PHE A 24 -18.83 -7.55 40.05
N VAL A 25 -18.84 -8.13 38.84
CA VAL A 25 -18.18 -7.55 37.66
C VAL A 25 -18.83 -6.21 37.27
N THR A 26 -20.15 -6.11 37.35
CA THR A 26 -20.88 -4.89 37.03
C THR A 26 -20.59 -3.77 38.03
N ILE A 27 -20.49 -4.09 39.33
CA ILE A 27 -20.10 -3.15 40.38
C ILE A 27 -18.64 -2.70 40.19
N LEU A 28 -17.72 -3.62 39.88
CA LEU A 28 -16.32 -3.29 39.58
C LEU A 28 -16.21 -2.36 38.37
N TRP A 29 -16.97 -2.63 37.30
CA TRP A 29 -17.00 -1.78 36.12
C TRP A 29 -17.57 -0.38 36.43
N LEU A 30 -18.65 -0.28 37.21
CA LEU A 30 -19.19 1.00 37.68
C LEU A 30 -18.20 1.77 38.55
N ILE A 31 -17.51 1.10 39.47
CA ILE A 31 -16.47 1.73 40.31
C ILE A 31 -15.33 2.23 39.42
N PHE A 32 -14.85 1.42 38.48
CA PHE A 32 -13.75 1.79 37.59
C PHE A 32 -14.14 2.92 36.63
N SER A 33 -15.33 2.88 36.06
CA SER A 33 -15.90 3.95 35.22
C SER A 33 -16.07 5.25 36.01
N THR A 34 -16.53 5.16 37.26
CA THR A 34 -16.65 6.34 38.13
C THR A 34 -15.29 6.90 38.52
N LEU A 35 -14.30 6.06 38.84
CA LEU A 35 -12.93 6.48 39.12
C LEU A 35 -12.27 7.13 37.88
N TYR A 36 -12.46 6.52 36.71
CA TYR A 36 -11.96 7.02 35.44
C TYR A 36 -12.55 8.39 35.12
N ASN A 37 -13.87 8.55 35.27
CA ASN A 37 -14.54 9.84 35.08
C ASN A 37 -14.14 10.89 36.13
N LEU A 38 -13.85 10.49 37.37
CA LEU A 38 -13.34 11.40 38.41
C LEU A 38 -11.91 11.87 38.10
N LEU A 39 -11.06 10.96 37.60
CA LEU A 39 -9.70 11.27 37.16
C LEU A 39 -9.72 12.19 35.93
N GLN A 40 -10.62 11.95 34.97
CA GLN A 40 -10.80 12.82 33.80
C GLN A 40 -11.35 14.20 34.17
N LYS A 41 -12.34 14.29 35.09
CA LYS A 41 -12.85 15.58 35.58
C LYS A 41 -11.80 16.40 36.34
N ASN A 42 -10.90 15.74 37.08
CA ASN A 42 -9.79 16.43 37.75
C ASN A 42 -8.71 16.90 36.77
N ASN A 43 -8.52 16.21 35.64
CA ASN A 43 -7.65 16.69 34.55
C ASN A 43 -8.27 17.86 33.78
N HIS A 44 -9.58 17.82 33.49
CA HIS A 44 -10.28 18.94 32.83
C HIS A 44 -10.35 20.21 33.68
N LYS A 45 -10.48 20.10 35.01
CA LYS A 45 -10.50 21.28 35.88
C LYS A 45 -9.13 21.93 36.06
N LYS A 46 -8.04 21.16 35.88
CA LYS A 46 -6.67 21.71 35.78
C LYS A 46 -6.35 22.28 34.39
N GLN A 47 -7.11 21.94 33.35
CA GLN A 47 -6.96 22.46 31.99
C GLN A 47 -7.63 23.83 31.75
N PHE A 48 -8.49 24.31 32.65
CA PHE A 48 -9.25 25.56 32.45
C PHE A 48 -8.70 26.81 33.17
N GLU A 49 -7.55 26.72 33.86
CA GLU A 49 -6.82 27.90 34.35
C GLU A 49 -5.54 28.21 33.54
N ALA A 50 -5.30 27.49 32.43
CA ALA A 50 -4.14 27.68 31.57
C ALA A 50 -4.53 28.05 30.12
N VAL A 51 -5.56 28.88 29.95
CA VAL A 51 -5.88 29.50 28.66
C VAL A 51 -5.77 31.01 28.80
N ALA A 52 -4.56 31.53 28.57
CA ALA A 52 -4.32 32.87 28.05
C ALA A 52 -2.86 33.00 27.56
N ILE A 53 -2.68 32.93 26.24
CA ILE A 53 -1.82 33.77 25.38
C ILE A 53 -0.31 33.86 25.69
N GLY A 54 0.52 33.62 24.65
CA GLY A 54 1.72 34.44 24.39
C GLY A 54 3.03 33.68 24.12
N ALA A 55 3.72 34.08 23.05
CA ALA A 55 4.88 33.44 22.42
C ALA A 55 6.23 33.46 23.20
N ASP A 56 6.27 33.84 24.48
CA ASP A 56 7.51 34.09 25.22
C ASP A 56 7.72 33.15 26.42
N ARG A 57 8.02 31.84 26.21
CA ARG A 57 8.69 31.04 27.27
C ARG A 57 9.28 29.65 26.94
N ILE A 58 9.87 29.41 25.76
CA ILE A 58 10.75 28.23 25.57
C ILE A 58 12.02 28.30 26.45
N GLN A 59 12.40 29.49 26.92
CA GLN A 59 13.64 29.70 27.66
C GLN A 59 13.60 29.27 29.15
N ASN A 60 12.44 29.08 29.78
CA ASN A 60 12.39 28.79 31.24
C ASN A 60 12.20 27.31 31.58
N VAL A 61 11.96 26.45 30.58
CA VAL A 61 11.90 24.99 30.79
C VAL A 61 13.31 24.39 30.86
N LEU A 62 14.32 25.06 30.30
CA LEU A 62 15.71 24.61 30.29
C LEU A 62 16.43 24.78 31.65
N ASP A 63 15.92 25.63 32.54
CA ASP A 63 16.61 25.97 33.80
C ASP A 63 16.14 25.15 35.02
N ALA A 64 15.13 24.28 34.89
CA ALA A 64 14.48 23.63 36.04
C ALA A 64 14.92 22.19 36.33
N SER A 65 15.70 21.51 35.47
CA SER A 65 16.04 20.10 35.70
C SER A 65 17.42 19.91 36.36
N GLY A 66 17.55 20.38 37.61
CA GLY A 66 18.66 20.09 38.50
C GLY A 66 18.33 19.00 39.54
N TYR A 67 19.14 17.94 39.53
CA TYR A 67 19.56 17.10 40.68
C TYR A 67 18.73 15.88 41.21
N ARG A 68 19.49 14.75 41.29
CA ARG A 68 19.66 13.71 42.36
C ARG A 68 18.70 12.51 42.53
N ALA A 69 19.25 11.35 42.14
CA ALA A 69 19.59 10.18 42.95
C ALA A 69 18.52 9.23 43.54
N GLY A 70 18.73 7.93 43.26
CA GLY A 70 18.75 6.88 44.29
C GLY A 70 17.59 5.89 44.25
N GLY A 71 17.86 4.64 43.85
CA GLY A 71 16.92 3.53 44.00
C GLY A 71 17.43 2.20 43.44
N ARG A 72 18.16 1.46 44.27
CA ARG A 72 18.77 0.15 43.99
C ARG A 72 17.74 -0.96 44.24
N MET A 73 17.50 -1.88 43.30
CA MET A 73 16.89 -3.17 43.65
C MET A 73 17.36 -4.32 42.75
N LYS A 74 17.37 -5.51 43.36
CA LYS A 74 18.22 -6.67 43.10
C LYS A 74 17.73 -7.54 41.93
N ARG A 75 18.69 -8.10 41.21
CA ARG A 75 18.53 -9.14 40.18
C ARG A 75 18.53 -10.52 40.87
N VAL A 76 17.54 -11.35 40.56
CA VAL A 76 17.55 -12.79 40.85
C VAL A 76 17.65 -13.53 39.52
N VAL A 77 18.59 -14.46 39.47
CA VAL A 77 18.98 -15.30 38.34
C VAL A 77 18.08 -16.54 38.30
N HIS A 78 17.67 -16.99 37.12
CA HIS A 78 17.51 -18.42 36.84
C HIS A 78 17.80 -18.72 35.35
N GLN A 79 18.85 -19.49 35.09
CA GLN A 79 19.00 -20.35 33.91
C GLN A 79 18.10 -21.59 34.07
N PRO A 80 17.63 -22.19 32.97
CA PRO A 80 18.29 -23.37 32.36
C PRO A 80 18.13 -23.35 30.82
N ALA A 81 18.51 -24.30 29.97
CA ALA A 81 19.49 -25.39 29.91
C ALA A 81 19.60 -25.77 28.40
N GLU A 82 20.71 -26.40 28.03
CA GLU A 82 21.04 -26.85 26.68
C GLU A 82 20.30 -28.12 26.21
N ARG A 83 20.45 -28.40 24.90
CA ARG A 83 20.40 -29.69 24.15
C ARG A 83 19.05 -30.05 23.52
N ARG A 84 18.97 -30.62 22.31
CA ARG A 84 19.95 -31.22 21.40
C ARG A 84 19.31 -31.38 20.01
N ASN A 85 20.14 -31.30 18.97
CA ASN A 85 19.85 -31.76 17.61
C ASN A 85 19.70 -33.28 17.55
N THR A 86 18.83 -33.73 16.63
CA THR A 86 18.94 -35.03 15.96
C THR A 86 18.52 -34.88 14.51
N VAL A 87 19.40 -35.38 13.63
CA VAL A 87 19.29 -35.53 12.19
C VAL A 87 18.84 -36.98 11.87
N VAL A 88 18.39 -37.18 10.63
CA VAL A 88 18.32 -38.40 9.78
C VAL A 88 16.87 -38.57 9.27
N GLY A 89 16.53 -38.76 7.99
CA GLY A 89 17.27 -38.94 6.74
C GLY A 89 16.31 -39.48 5.64
N GLU A 90 16.64 -39.18 4.39
CA GLU A 90 16.33 -39.88 3.10
C GLU A 90 14.89 -40.13 2.61
N GLY A 91 14.69 -39.94 1.28
CA GLY A 91 13.72 -40.76 0.52
C GLY A 91 13.04 -40.19 -0.75
N ALA A 92 13.78 -40.09 -1.86
CA ALA A 92 13.42 -40.46 -3.25
C ALA A 92 12.17 -39.95 -4.02
N ASN A 93 12.48 -39.49 -5.26
CA ASN A 93 11.66 -39.21 -6.45
C ASN A 93 10.60 -40.25 -6.84
N ARG A 94 9.55 -39.79 -7.53
CA ARG A 94 8.85 -40.53 -8.61
C ARG A 94 8.07 -39.61 -9.56
N GLU A 95 8.53 -39.53 -10.81
CA GLU A 95 7.75 -39.11 -11.98
C GLU A 95 6.93 -40.28 -12.54
N GLY A 96 5.77 -39.99 -13.14
CA GLY A 96 4.90 -40.97 -13.77
C GLY A 96 3.95 -40.34 -14.80
N VAL A 97 4.23 -40.66 -16.06
CA VAL A 97 3.55 -40.33 -17.32
C VAL A 97 2.11 -40.89 -17.37
N TYR A 98 1.17 -40.14 -17.96
CA TYR A 98 -0.08 -40.70 -18.51
C TYR A 98 -0.35 -40.14 -19.91
N ASP A 99 -0.41 -41.04 -20.87
CA ASP A 99 -0.86 -40.81 -22.23
C ASP A 99 -1.63 -42.07 -22.68
N ARG A 100 -2.88 -41.90 -23.14
CA ARG A 100 -3.58 -42.80 -24.08
C ARG A 100 -4.98 -42.31 -24.45
N VAL A 101 -5.08 -41.93 -25.73
CA VAL A 101 -6.28 -41.70 -26.51
C VAL A 101 -6.98 -43.03 -26.87
N GLY A 102 -8.31 -43.01 -26.91
CA GLY A 102 -9.15 -44.04 -27.53
C GLY A 102 -10.26 -43.40 -28.38
N GLN A 103 -10.24 -43.67 -29.67
CA GLN A 103 -11.26 -43.28 -30.66
C GLN A 103 -12.42 -44.29 -30.70
N SER A 104 -13.64 -43.81 -30.93
CA SER A 104 -14.67 -44.52 -31.70
C SER A 104 -15.68 -43.55 -32.30
N ALA A 105 -15.92 -43.67 -33.61
CA ALA A 105 -16.83 -42.86 -34.41
C ALA A 105 -18.25 -43.43 -34.45
N HIS A 106 -19.26 -42.56 -34.52
CA HIS A 106 -20.52 -42.80 -35.21
C HIS A 106 -21.12 -41.47 -35.71
N ASP A 107 -21.64 -41.52 -36.93
CA ASP A 107 -22.08 -40.46 -37.83
C ASP A 107 -23.61 -40.26 -37.75
N VAL A 108 -24.10 -39.03 -37.53
CA VAL A 108 -25.48 -38.56 -37.85
C VAL A 108 -25.54 -37.03 -37.97
N GLY A 109 -25.98 -36.52 -39.13
CA GLY A 109 -26.80 -35.30 -39.27
C GLY A 109 -26.07 -33.97 -39.51
N HIS A 110 -26.27 -33.37 -40.69
CA HIS A 110 -26.01 -31.95 -40.94
C HIS A 110 -27.00 -31.08 -40.16
N ASP A 111 -26.84 -31.01 -38.84
CA ASP A 111 -26.88 -29.75 -38.13
C ASP A 111 -25.67 -28.95 -38.61
N THR A 112 -25.78 -27.65 -38.85
CA THR A 112 -24.57 -26.83 -38.95
C THR A 112 -23.93 -26.85 -37.57
N ALA A 113 -23.05 -27.82 -37.34
CA ALA A 113 -22.35 -28.01 -36.09
C ALA A 113 -21.74 -26.67 -35.68
N LEU A 114 -22.02 -26.24 -34.45
CA LEU A 114 -21.43 -25.03 -33.92
C LEU A 114 -19.91 -25.14 -34.08
N PRO A 115 -19.24 -24.08 -34.56
CA PRO A 115 -17.81 -24.11 -34.83
C PRO A 115 -17.05 -24.50 -33.55
N THR A 116 -16.16 -25.47 -33.67
CA THR A 116 -15.31 -25.92 -32.56
C THR A 116 -14.10 -25.04 -32.35
N GLU A 117 -13.63 -24.41 -33.43
CA GLU A 117 -12.54 -23.45 -33.41
C GLU A 117 -12.95 -22.19 -34.18
N ILE A 118 -12.48 -21.03 -33.74
CA ILE A 118 -12.74 -19.74 -34.38
C ILE A 118 -11.41 -19.04 -34.65
N LEU A 119 -11.25 -18.53 -35.88
CA LEU A 119 -10.18 -17.60 -36.21
C LEU A 119 -10.66 -16.17 -35.92
N GLU A 120 -10.07 -15.54 -34.91
CA GLU A 120 -10.38 -14.15 -34.57
C GLU A 120 -9.53 -13.17 -35.37
N THR A 121 -10.16 -12.24 -36.09
CA THR A 121 -9.47 -11.21 -36.88
C THR A 121 -9.38 -9.86 -36.18
N VAL A 122 -10.17 -9.66 -35.12
CA VAL A 122 -10.22 -8.44 -34.33
C VAL A 122 -10.20 -8.75 -32.84
N SER A 123 -9.77 -7.78 -32.06
CA SER A 123 -9.96 -7.71 -30.61
C SER A 123 -10.37 -6.30 -30.22
N VAL A 124 -10.87 -6.13 -29.01
CA VAL A 124 -11.29 -4.84 -28.47
C VAL A 124 -10.41 -4.50 -27.27
N VAL A 125 -9.69 -3.38 -27.34
CA VAL A 125 -8.98 -2.81 -26.20
C VAL A 125 -9.90 -1.90 -25.41
N LEU A 126 -9.93 -2.06 -24.09
CA LEU A 126 -10.71 -1.25 -23.17
C LEU A 126 -9.87 -0.05 -22.71
N ARG A 127 -10.10 1.09 -23.36
CA ARG A 127 -9.38 2.34 -23.11
C ARG A 127 -10.04 3.12 -21.97
N ARG A 128 -9.33 3.37 -20.89
CA ARG A 128 -9.78 4.26 -19.81
C ARG A 128 -10.09 5.66 -20.35
N GLN A 129 -11.17 6.26 -19.87
CA GLN A 129 -11.48 7.66 -20.19
C GLN A 129 -10.59 8.60 -19.36
N VAL A 130 -9.71 9.33 -20.05
CA VAL A 130 -8.80 10.33 -19.45
C VAL A 130 -8.68 11.53 -20.40
N PRO A 131 -9.40 12.65 -20.19
CA PRO A 131 -10.27 12.95 -19.05
C PRO A 131 -11.55 12.10 -19.00
N ILE A 132 -12.15 11.95 -17.81
CA ILE A 132 -13.49 11.35 -17.66
C ILE A 132 -14.53 12.31 -18.24
N ARG A 133 -15.42 11.82 -19.10
CA ARG A 133 -16.50 12.61 -19.71
C ARG A 133 -17.70 12.68 -18.77
N ALA A 134 -17.76 13.73 -17.95
CA ALA A 134 -18.75 13.89 -16.89
C ALA A 134 -20.20 14.07 -17.39
N ASP A 135 -20.36 14.52 -18.63
CA ASP A 135 -21.63 14.75 -19.31
C ASP A 135 -22.23 13.48 -19.95
N GLU A 136 -21.47 12.38 -19.98
CA GLU A 136 -21.88 11.10 -20.54
C GLU A 136 -22.07 10.05 -19.43
N ALA A 137 -23.25 9.42 -19.38
CA ALA A 137 -23.43 8.25 -18.53
C ALA A 137 -22.51 7.11 -19.00
N PRO A 138 -21.67 6.53 -18.13
CA PRO A 138 -20.73 5.49 -18.53
C PRO A 138 -21.48 4.25 -19.02
N ARG A 139 -21.16 3.82 -20.24
CA ARG A 139 -21.79 2.65 -20.89
C ARG A 139 -21.15 1.33 -20.45
N SER A 140 -19.83 1.37 -20.25
CA SER A 140 -18.98 0.29 -19.77
C SER A 140 -17.99 0.84 -18.76
N TRP A 141 -17.64 0.08 -17.72
CA TRP A 141 -16.73 0.54 -16.67
C TRP A 141 -16.02 -0.61 -15.94
N PHE A 142 -14.92 -0.26 -15.29
CA PHE A 142 -14.22 -1.08 -14.30
C PHE A 142 -14.61 -0.68 -12.89
N GLY A 143 -14.55 -1.65 -11.96
CA GLY A 143 -14.74 -1.46 -10.52
C GLY A 143 -16.03 -0.71 -10.13
N GLY A 144 -16.10 -0.24 -8.89
CA GLY A 144 -17.30 0.36 -8.32
C GLY A 144 -18.39 -0.66 -8.03
N LEU A 145 -19.64 -0.26 -8.26
CA LEU A 145 -20.81 -1.13 -8.05
C LEU A 145 -21.38 -1.60 -9.40
N PRO A 146 -21.80 -2.86 -9.49
CA PRO A 146 -22.49 -3.35 -10.67
C PRO A 146 -23.94 -2.85 -10.72
N MET A 147 -24.47 -2.68 -11.93
CA MET A 147 -25.89 -2.41 -12.16
C MET A 147 -26.54 -3.70 -12.67
N MET A 148 -27.28 -4.40 -11.80
CA MET A 148 -27.86 -5.72 -12.07
C MET A 148 -29.35 -5.76 -11.74
N PRO A 149 -30.18 -6.49 -12.52
CA PRO A 149 -31.59 -6.70 -12.19
C PRO A 149 -31.76 -7.40 -10.82
N ASP A 150 -32.84 -7.09 -10.09
CA ASP A 150 -33.05 -7.61 -8.73
C ASP A 150 -33.14 -9.13 -8.62
N ASN A 151 -33.52 -9.79 -9.72
CA ASN A 151 -33.61 -11.25 -9.79
C ASN A 151 -32.26 -11.93 -10.02
N VAL A 152 -31.18 -11.17 -10.26
CA VAL A 152 -29.82 -11.70 -10.39
C VAL A 152 -29.15 -11.63 -9.02
N PRO A 153 -28.89 -12.78 -8.35
CA PRO A 153 -28.24 -12.77 -7.04
C PRO A 153 -26.80 -12.29 -7.15
N TRP A 154 -26.27 -11.74 -6.05
CA TRP A 154 -24.85 -11.38 -5.99
C TRP A 154 -23.99 -12.66 -6.09
N PRO A 155 -22.99 -12.70 -6.99
CA PRO A 155 -22.13 -13.87 -7.17
C PRO A 155 -21.38 -14.28 -5.91
N ARG A 156 -21.44 -15.57 -5.58
CA ARG A 156 -20.75 -16.17 -4.44
C ARG A 156 -19.94 -17.40 -4.87
N SER A 157 -18.86 -17.68 -4.16
CA SER A 157 -18.05 -18.88 -4.38
C SER A 157 -17.30 -19.28 -3.12
N LEU A 158 -16.81 -20.53 -3.08
CA LEU A 158 -15.84 -20.95 -2.09
C LEU A 158 -14.48 -20.32 -2.40
N SER A 159 -13.75 -19.91 -1.36
CA SER A 159 -12.35 -19.51 -1.51
C SER A 159 -11.48 -20.77 -1.57
N ARG A 160 -10.61 -20.87 -2.58
CA ARG A 160 -9.71 -22.02 -2.77
C ARG A 160 -8.74 -22.19 -1.61
N ASP A 161 -8.19 -21.09 -1.12
CA ASP A 161 -7.20 -21.10 -0.04
C ASP A 161 -7.86 -21.17 1.35
N HIS A 162 -9.14 -20.82 1.44
CA HIS A 162 -9.90 -20.77 2.68
C HIS A 162 -11.31 -21.39 2.60
N PRO A 163 -11.45 -22.65 2.15
CA PRO A 163 -12.75 -23.28 1.91
C PRO A 163 -13.61 -23.42 3.17
N GLN A 164 -12.97 -23.48 4.34
CA GLN A 164 -13.63 -23.52 5.66
C GLN A 164 -14.44 -22.25 5.98
N ARG A 165 -14.23 -21.14 5.26
CA ARG A 165 -15.02 -19.90 5.42
C ARG A 165 -16.42 -20.01 4.80
N GLY A 166 -16.70 -21.07 4.04
CA GLY A 166 -17.92 -21.21 3.26
C GLY A 166 -17.94 -20.26 2.07
N GLU A 167 -19.11 -20.12 1.44
CA GLU A 167 -19.27 -19.24 0.28
C GLU A 167 -19.13 -17.77 0.69
N ILE A 168 -18.22 -17.06 0.02
CA ILE A 168 -18.02 -15.63 0.17
C ILE A 168 -18.55 -14.89 -1.07
N PRO A 169 -19.03 -13.64 -0.92
CA PRO A 169 -19.36 -12.80 -2.06
C PRO A 169 -18.10 -12.45 -2.86
N LEU A 170 -18.21 -12.48 -4.19
CA LEU A 170 -17.12 -12.11 -5.10
C LEU A 170 -17.08 -10.59 -5.34
N HIS A 171 -15.89 -10.06 -5.58
CA HIS A 171 -15.66 -8.65 -5.92
C HIS A 171 -15.95 -8.38 -7.38
N PHE A 172 -16.59 -7.25 -7.66
CA PHE A 172 -16.93 -6.82 -9.00
C PHE A 172 -15.71 -6.20 -9.72
N LEU A 173 -15.43 -6.65 -10.95
CA LEU A 173 -14.30 -6.20 -11.76
C LEU A 173 -14.72 -5.25 -12.88
N ALA A 174 -15.73 -5.61 -13.66
CA ALA A 174 -16.10 -4.88 -14.87
C ALA A 174 -17.54 -5.16 -15.30
N GLN A 175 -18.18 -4.17 -15.92
CA GLN A 175 -19.46 -4.30 -16.62
C GLN A 175 -19.32 -3.70 -18.02
N LEU A 176 -19.54 -4.54 -19.03
CA LEU A 176 -19.27 -4.23 -20.43
C LEU A 176 -20.56 -4.33 -21.23
N ARG A 177 -20.94 -3.25 -21.92
CA ARG A 177 -22.12 -3.21 -22.78
C ARG A 177 -21.86 -3.92 -24.11
N CYS A 178 -22.64 -4.97 -24.39
CA CYS A 178 -22.38 -5.86 -25.53
C CYS A 178 -22.67 -5.22 -26.90
N SER A 179 -23.55 -4.23 -26.94
CA SER A 179 -23.88 -3.50 -28.19
C SER A 179 -22.74 -2.62 -28.71
N ASP A 180 -21.67 -2.48 -27.93
CA ASP A 180 -20.53 -1.62 -28.27
C ASP A 180 -19.39 -2.47 -28.88
N PHE A 181 -19.53 -3.81 -28.88
CA PHE A 181 -18.59 -4.71 -29.55
C PHE A 181 -18.77 -4.69 -31.08
N PRO A 182 -17.68 -4.82 -31.86
CA PRO A 182 -17.79 -4.94 -33.30
C PRO A 182 -18.46 -6.27 -33.69
N GLU A 183 -19.14 -6.28 -34.84
CA GLU A 183 -19.92 -7.43 -35.29
C GLU A 183 -19.07 -8.70 -35.39
N ASP A 184 -17.82 -8.60 -35.83
CA ASP A 184 -16.90 -9.71 -36.09
C ASP A 184 -16.09 -10.20 -34.86
N LEU A 185 -16.26 -9.58 -33.68
CA LEU A 185 -15.64 -10.06 -32.44
C LEU A 185 -16.01 -11.52 -32.17
N TRP A 186 -15.04 -12.33 -31.74
CA TRP A 186 -15.22 -13.78 -31.53
C TRP A 186 -15.76 -14.52 -32.77
N GLY A 187 -15.41 -14.06 -33.97
CA GLY A 187 -15.92 -14.63 -35.22
C GLY A 187 -17.42 -14.41 -35.43
N GLY A 188 -17.98 -13.37 -34.83
CA GLY A 188 -19.43 -13.10 -34.85
C GLY A 188 -20.22 -13.82 -33.76
N LEU A 189 -19.53 -14.56 -32.87
CA LEU A 189 -20.17 -15.20 -31.72
C LEU A 189 -20.40 -14.23 -30.56
N GLY A 190 -21.22 -14.68 -29.61
CA GLY A 190 -21.48 -13.97 -28.36
C GLY A 190 -22.54 -12.87 -28.48
N PRO A 191 -22.76 -12.12 -27.40
CA PRO A 191 -23.87 -11.19 -27.30
C PRO A 191 -23.54 -9.89 -28.03
N ARG A 192 -24.56 -9.28 -28.65
CA ARG A 192 -24.54 -7.90 -29.16
C ARG A 192 -25.59 -7.01 -28.47
N ASP A 193 -26.26 -7.57 -27.48
CA ASP A 193 -27.21 -6.87 -26.61
C ASP A 193 -26.96 -7.25 -25.16
N GLY A 194 -27.38 -6.38 -24.24
CA GLY A 194 -27.20 -6.57 -22.82
C GLY A 194 -25.79 -6.19 -22.31
N TRP A 195 -25.41 -6.78 -21.18
CA TRP A 195 -24.16 -6.51 -20.47
C TRP A 195 -23.50 -7.80 -20.00
N LEU A 196 -22.17 -7.87 -20.14
CA LEU A 196 -21.32 -8.86 -19.47
C LEU A 196 -20.77 -8.26 -18.19
N LEU A 197 -20.85 -9.01 -17.10
CA LEU A 197 -20.34 -8.63 -15.79
C LEU A 197 -19.35 -9.67 -15.28
N PHE A 198 -18.26 -9.21 -14.70
CA PHE A 198 -17.14 -10.04 -14.26
C PHE A 198 -16.89 -9.87 -12.77
N PHE A 199 -16.71 -10.99 -12.08
CA PHE A 199 -16.48 -11.05 -10.64
C PHE A 199 -15.35 -12.02 -10.30
N VAL A 200 -14.60 -11.75 -9.24
CA VAL A 200 -13.47 -12.58 -8.78
C VAL A 200 -13.36 -12.58 -7.24
N ASP A 201 -12.75 -13.61 -6.67
CA ASP A 201 -12.16 -13.60 -5.35
C ASP A 201 -10.71 -13.10 -5.49
N PRO A 202 -10.42 -11.84 -5.12
CA PRO A 202 -9.09 -11.28 -5.28
C PRO A 202 -8.12 -11.77 -4.20
N ASN A 203 -8.61 -12.47 -3.17
CA ASN A 203 -7.81 -12.92 -2.02
C ASN A 203 -7.57 -14.44 -2.06
N SER A 204 -7.43 -14.98 -3.27
CA SER A 204 -7.10 -16.37 -3.54
C SER A 204 -5.86 -16.44 -4.44
N SER A 205 -5.11 -17.54 -4.36
CA SER A 205 -3.90 -17.88 -5.13
C SER A 205 -4.05 -17.85 -6.67
N GLY A 206 -5.22 -17.45 -7.18
CA GLY A 206 -5.56 -17.35 -8.58
C GLY A 206 -6.89 -18.05 -8.86
N PRO A 207 -7.71 -17.55 -9.80
CA PRO A 207 -8.83 -18.30 -10.33
C PRO A 207 -8.26 -19.33 -11.32
N GLU A 208 -7.91 -20.53 -10.88
CA GLU A 208 -7.44 -21.61 -11.76
C GLU A 208 -8.51 -22.69 -11.91
N GLY A 209 -9.15 -22.76 -13.08
CA GLY A 209 -10.04 -23.88 -13.43
C GLY A 209 -11.37 -23.95 -12.63
N ASP A 210 -12.22 -24.90 -13.03
CA ASP A 210 -13.46 -25.43 -12.41
C ASP A 210 -14.59 -24.50 -11.88
N GLY A 211 -14.45 -23.18 -11.98
CA GLY A 211 -15.54 -22.26 -11.66
C GLY A 211 -15.63 -21.95 -10.17
N GLU A 212 -14.55 -22.08 -9.41
CA GLU A 212 -14.42 -21.53 -8.06
C GLU A 212 -13.68 -20.18 -8.08
N GLY A 213 -14.08 -19.24 -7.21
CA GLY A 213 -13.40 -17.94 -7.07
C GLY A 213 -13.64 -16.91 -8.18
N TYR A 214 -14.52 -17.14 -9.16
CA TYR A 214 -14.89 -16.12 -10.17
C TYR A 214 -16.26 -16.37 -10.80
N ARG A 215 -16.93 -15.35 -11.35
CA ARG A 215 -18.18 -15.53 -12.11
C ARG A 215 -18.27 -14.55 -13.27
N VAL A 216 -18.84 -15.01 -14.39
CA VAL A 216 -19.25 -14.17 -15.52
C VAL A 216 -20.76 -14.27 -15.69
N ILE A 217 -21.43 -13.12 -15.79
CA ILE A 217 -22.89 -13.02 -15.93
C ILE A 217 -23.22 -12.20 -17.16
N HIS A 218 -24.17 -12.70 -17.97
CA HIS A 218 -24.81 -11.91 -19.02
C HIS A 218 -26.22 -11.51 -18.58
N THR A 219 -26.53 -10.22 -18.69
CA THR A 219 -27.86 -9.68 -18.39
C THR A 219 -28.43 -8.94 -19.59
N GLN A 220 -29.72 -9.10 -19.85
CA GLN A 220 -30.41 -8.47 -20.99
C GLN A 220 -30.82 -7.02 -20.72
N SER A 221 -31.02 -6.66 -19.45
CA SER A 221 -31.43 -5.34 -19.02
C SER A 221 -30.47 -4.78 -17.98
N LEU A 222 -30.24 -3.47 -18.06
CA LEU A 222 -29.58 -2.73 -17.00
C LEU A 222 -30.52 -2.71 -15.79
N GLY A 223 -30.02 -3.11 -14.62
CA GLY A 223 -30.77 -3.01 -13.37
C GLY A 223 -30.43 -1.76 -12.58
N VAL A 224 -30.83 -1.77 -11.31
CA VAL A 224 -30.40 -0.75 -10.34
C VAL A 224 -28.95 -1.01 -9.93
N GLU A 225 -28.24 0.05 -9.54
CA GLU A 225 -26.93 -0.09 -8.92
C GLU A 225 -27.07 -0.83 -7.58
N ARG A 226 -26.29 -1.89 -7.40
CA ARG A 226 -26.43 -2.82 -6.27
C ARG A 226 -25.54 -2.41 -5.11
N GLU A 227 -26.10 -2.37 -3.90
CA GLU A 227 -25.32 -2.21 -2.68
C GLU A 227 -24.36 -3.39 -2.45
N LEU A 228 -23.20 -3.12 -1.84
CA LEU A 228 -22.25 -4.16 -1.48
C LEU A 228 -22.87 -5.13 -0.46
N PRO A 229 -22.69 -6.45 -0.61
CA PRO A 229 -23.05 -7.42 0.43
C PRO A 229 -22.39 -7.03 1.76
N GLN A 230 -23.12 -7.13 2.88
CA GLN A 230 -22.59 -6.72 4.18
C GLN A 230 -21.36 -7.51 4.61
N ASP A 231 -21.22 -8.75 4.15
CA ASP A 231 -20.13 -9.66 4.44
C ASP A 231 -19.01 -9.68 3.37
N LEU A 232 -19.05 -8.78 2.38
CA LEU A 232 -17.94 -8.63 1.43
C LEU A 232 -16.66 -8.14 2.14
N GLY A 233 -15.56 -8.86 1.98
CA GLY A 233 -14.26 -8.49 2.54
C GLY A 233 -13.58 -7.33 1.81
N PRO A 234 -12.39 -6.90 2.26
CA PRO A 234 -11.56 -5.94 1.55
C PRO A 234 -11.09 -6.49 0.19
N VAL A 235 -10.72 -5.60 -0.73
CA VAL A 235 -10.14 -5.99 -2.03
C VAL A 235 -8.74 -6.61 -1.90
N HIS A 236 -8.08 -6.46 -0.75
CA HIS A 236 -6.78 -7.03 -0.44
C HIS A 236 -6.74 -7.51 1.01
N ASP A 237 -6.21 -8.70 1.24
CA ASP A 237 -6.04 -9.29 2.58
C ASP A 237 -4.61 -9.33 3.11
N GLY A 238 -3.65 -8.82 2.32
CA GLY A 238 -2.22 -8.91 2.63
C GLY A 238 -1.43 -9.86 1.73
N THR A 239 -2.09 -10.64 0.87
CA THR A 239 -1.44 -11.77 0.17
C THR A 239 -1.40 -11.63 -1.35
N PHE A 240 -2.56 -11.58 -2.03
CA PHE A 240 -2.62 -11.93 -3.46
C PHE A 240 -2.92 -10.78 -4.45
N SER A 241 -3.61 -9.73 -4.02
CA SER A 241 -4.10 -8.69 -4.96
C SER A 241 -3.99 -7.25 -4.46
N GLY A 242 -3.70 -6.31 -5.35
CA GLY A 242 -3.66 -4.89 -5.02
C GLY A 242 -2.33 -4.38 -4.45
N PRO A 243 -2.19 -3.06 -4.26
CA PRO A 243 -0.95 -2.45 -3.84
C PRO A 243 -0.62 -2.76 -2.37
N ASN A 244 0.57 -2.34 -1.95
CA ASN A 244 0.94 -2.40 -0.55
C ASN A 244 0.14 -1.36 0.27
N TYR A 245 -0.92 -1.83 0.94
CA TYR A 245 -1.74 -1.05 1.88
C TYR A 245 -1.09 -0.88 3.27
N GLY A 246 0.22 -1.14 3.44
CA GLY A 246 0.95 -1.07 4.71
C GLY A 246 1.05 0.33 5.35
N TYR A 247 0.37 1.32 4.75
CA TYR A 247 0.16 2.64 5.35
C TYR A 247 -1.13 2.74 6.19
N LEU A 248 -2.06 1.80 6.04
CA LEU A 248 -3.29 1.71 6.82
C LEU A 248 -3.05 1.03 8.19
N GLU A 249 -3.89 1.33 9.18
CA GLU A 249 -3.68 0.80 10.53
C GLU A 249 -4.08 -0.68 10.67
N GLY A 250 -5.06 -1.11 9.88
CA GLY A 250 -5.62 -2.45 9.87
C GLY A 250 -6.36 -2.78 8.56
N ILE A 251 -6.66 -4.07 8.39
CA ILE A 251 -7.30 -4.63 7.19
C ILE A 251 -8.70 -4.04 6.93
N ASP A 252 -9.41 -3.62 7.98
CA ASP A 252 -10.76 -3.04 7.89
C ASP A 252 -10.78 -1.64 7.23
N GLU A 253 -9.63 -0.99 7.11
CA GLU A 253 -9.48 0.30 6.41
C GLU A 253 -9.26 0.11 4.90
N ILE A 254 -8.95 -1.11 4.44
CA ILE A 254 -8.77 -1.40 3.02
C ILE A 254 -10.14 -1.33 2.31
N PRO A 255 -10.26 -0.68 1.14
CA PRO A 255 -11.52 -0.59 0.41
C PRO A 255 -12.14 -1.96 0.15
N ARG A 256 -13.48 -2.03 0.21
CA ARG A 256 -14.25 -3.27 -0.10
C ARG A 256 -14.62 -3.40 -1.58
N SER A 257 -14.37 -2.35 -2.36
CA SER A 257 -14.56 -2.30 -3.80
C SER A 257 -13.47 -1.45 -4.43
N TRP A 258 -13.05 -1.79 -5.66
CA TRP A 258 -12.23 -0.88 -6.45
C TRP A 258 -13.05 0.33 -6.91
N ARG A 259 -12.36 1.39 -7.31
CA ARG A 259 -12.99 2.60 -7.85
C ARG A 259 -13.68 2.35 -9.19
N ARG A 260 -14.71 3.16 -9.50
CA ARG A 260 -15.40 3.08 -10.79
C ARG A 260 -14.65 3.89 -11.85
N TRP A 261 -14.21 3.26 -12.94
CA TRP A 261 -13.56 3.97 -14.05
C TRP A 261 -14.25 3.67 -15.40
N PRO A 262 -14.81 4.69 -16.09
CA PRO A 262 -15.41 4.51 -17.41
C PRO A 262 -14.40 4.12 -18.50
N VAL A 263 -14.82 3.23 -19.41
CA VAL A 263 -13.96 2.80 -20.53
C VAL A 263 -14.65 2.92 -21.88
N ASP A 264 -13.84 3.21 -22.90
CA ASP A 264 -14.19 3.19 -24.31
C ASP A 264 -13.66 1.91 -24.97
N PHE A 265 -14.33 1.45 -26.03
CA PHE A 265 -13.90 0.30 -26.80
C PHE A 265 -13.11 0.76 -28.02
N VAL A 266 -11.91 0.22 -28.20
CA VAL A 266 -11.05 0.49 -29.35
C VAL A 266 -10.78 -0.83 -30.06
N THR A 267 -11.42 -1.02 -31.21
CA THR A 267 -11.20 -2.20 -32.04
C THR A 267 -9.81 -2.16 -32.67
N VAL A 268 -9.07 -3.26 -32.54
CA VAL A 268 -7.75 -3.43 -33.12
C VAL A 268 -7.65 -4.77 -33.86
N PRO A 269 -6.80 -4.89 -34.89
CA PRO A 269 -6.57 -6.17 -35.54
C PRO A 269 -6.02 -7.20 -34.56
N ASN A 270 -6.55 -8.43 -34.59
CA ASN A 270 -5.96 -9.55 -33.87
C ASN A 270 -4.83 -10.15 -34.71
N ARG A 271 -3.59 -9.84 -34.37
CA ARG A 271 -2.40 -10.36 -35.05
C ARG A 271 -1.22 -10.44 -34.09
N LEU A 272 -0.37 -11.44 -34.30
CA LEU A 272 0.93 -11.46 -33.64
C LEU A 272 1.89 -10.54 -34.37
N LEU A 273 2.68 -9.84 -33.57
CA LEU A 273 3.73 -8.93 -33.97
C LEU A 273 5.04 -9.45 -33.39
N GLU A 274 6.11 -9.34 -34.14
CA GLU A 274 7.45 -9.60 -33.62
C GLU A 274 8.02 -8.29 -33.07
N ASP A 275 8.43 -8.28 -31.80
CA ASP A 275 9.09 -7.14 -31.18
C ASP A 275 10.55 -7.00 -31.65
N GLU A 276 11.23 -5.94 -31.21
CA GLU A 276 12.63 -5.66 -31.60
C GLU A 276 13.62 -6.77 -31.20
N ASN A 277 13.25 -7.65 -30.27
CA ASN A 277 14.05 -8.76 -29.78
C ASN A 277 13.64 -10.11 -30.38
N GLY A 278 12.70 -10.14 -31.34
CA GLY A 278 12.22 -11.36 -31.96
C GLY A 278 11.13 -12.08 -31.17
N VAL A 279 10.58 -11.48 -30.11
CA VAL A 279 9.53 -12.07 -29.28
C VAL A 279 8.17 -11.78 -29.89
N GLN A 280 7.33 -12.81 -30.03
CA GLN A 280 5.96 -12.66 -30.52
C GLN A 280 5.08 -12.02 -29.42
N ARG A 281 4.45 -10.90 -29.75
CA ARG A 281 3.53 -10.15 -28.88
C ARG A 281 2.24 -9.84 -29.62
N VAL A 282 1.15 -9.72 -28.87
CA VAL A 282 -0.13 -9.26 -29.45
C VAL A 282 -0.21 -7.74 -29.41
N THR A 283 0.25 -7.13 -28.32
CA THR A 283 0.35 -5.68 -28.19
C THR A 283 1.73 -5.17 -28.62
N PRO A 284 1.82 -4.20 -29.56
CA PRO A 284 3.09 -3.59 -29.93
C PRO A 284 3.73 -2.78 -28.80
N ASP A 285 5.04 -2.54 -28.90
CA ASP A 285 5.73 -1.62 -28.01
C ASP A 285 5.14 -0.20 -28.10
N HIS A 286 5.14 0.52 -26.99
CA HIS A 286 4.61 1.88 -26.87
C HIS A 286 3.12 2.02 -27.31
N PHE A 287 2.34 0.94 -27.26
CA PHE A 287 0.96 0.94 -27.74
C PHE A 287 0.05 1.99 -27.10
N ALA A 288 0.34 2.42 -25.86
CA ALA A 288 -0.36 3.52 -25.20
C ALA A 288 -0.39 4.81 -26.04
N ALA A 289 0.71 5.16 -26.72
CA ALA A 289 0.76 6.34 -27.59
C ALA A 289 -0.17 6.21 -28.82
N THR A 290 -0.38 4.98 -29.30
CA THR A 290 -1.35 4.70 -30.37
C THR A 290 -2.78 4.75 -29.83
N LEU A 291 -3.03 4.14 -28.68
CA LEU A 291 -4.34 4.05 -28.04
C LEU A 291 -4.91 5.44 -27.68
N TYR A 292 -4.02 6.34 -27.28
CA TYR A 292 -4.32 7.72 -26.90
C TYR A 292 -3.77 8.73 -27.91
N ALA A 293 -3.80 8.40 -29.21
CA ALA A 293 -3.30 9.28 -30.27
C ALA A 293 -3.80 10.73 -30.11
N GLY A 294 -2.86 11.68 -30.16
CA GLY A 294 -3.15 13.12 -29.96
C GLY A 294 -3.21 13.57 -28.50
N GLN A 295 -2.97 12.67 -27.53
CA GLN A 295 -2.91 12.97 -26.11
C GLN A 295 -1.55 12.56 -25.54
N GLU A 296 -1.07 13.30 -24.55
CA GLU A 296 0.21 13.01 -23.90
C GLU A 296 0.12 11.74 -23.05
N VAL A 297 1.10 10.86 -23.21
CA VAL A 297 1.33 9.65 -22.40
C VAL A 297 2.68 9.79 -21.71
N SER A 298 2.74 9.53 -20.40
CA SER A 298 3.96 9.72 -19.63
C SER A 298 4.97 8.58 -19.83
N ASP A 299 6.25 8.90 -19.96
CA ASP A 299 7.33 7.90 -19.87
C ASP A 299 7.79 7.65 -18.42
N ALA A 300 7.42 8.52 -17.47
CA ALA A 300 7.85 8.41 -16.08
C ALA A 300 7.29 7.16 -15.38
N GLU A 301 8.10 6.49 -14.57
CA GLU A 301 7.66 5.31 -13.80
C GLU A 301 6.48 5.65 -12.87
N ARG A 302 6.50 6.84 -12.26
CA ARG A 302 5.47 7.37 -11.36
C ARG A 302 5.39 8.89 -11.46
N PRO A 303 4.21 9.50 -11.23
CA PRO A 303 4.08 10.96 -11.18
C PRO A 303 4.72 11.52 -9.90
N PRO A 304 5.05 12.82 -9.85
CA PRO A 304 5.48 13.47 -8.62
C PRO A 304 4.43 13.31 -7.52
N VAL A 305 4.90 13.17 -6.28
CA VAL A 305 4.03 13.12 -5.11
C VAL A 305 3.36 14.49 -4.93
N PRO A 306 2.03 14.59 -4.97
CA PRO A 306 1.36 15.86 -4.76
C PRO A 306 1.37 16.23 -3.28
N ASP A 307 1.34 17.54 -2.98
CA ASP A 307 0.90 17.96 -1.66
C ASP A 307 -0.59 17.60 -1.46
N PRO A 308 -1.03 17.26 -0.23
CA PRO A 308 -2.44 17.04 0.07
C PRO A 308 -3.25 18.31 -0.23
N PHE A 309 -4.32 18.15 -1.00
CA PHE A 309 -5.23 19.24 -1.37
C PHE A 309 -6.64 19.07 -0.78
N THR A 310 -6.91 17.94 -0.11
CA THR A 310 -8.11 17.74 0.71
C THR A 310 -7.73 17.45 2.17
N GLU A 311 -8.66 17.72 3.07
CA GLU A 311 -8.53 17.41 4.50
C GLU A 311 -8.27 15.91 4.72
N GLN A 312 -9.00 15.03 4.02
CA GLN A 312 -8.79 13.58 4.06
C GLN A 312 -7.35 13.17 3.75
N MET A 313 -6.73 13.76 2.71
CA MET A 313 -5.34 13.46 2.35
C MET A 313 -4.36 13.89 3.45
N ALA A 314 -4.57 15.08 4.03
CA ALA A 314 -3.73 15.56 5.13
C ALA A 314 -3.89 14.69 6.39
N LEU A 315 -5.13 14.33 6.75
CA LEU A 315 -5.42 13.46 7.88
C LEU A 315 -4.79 12.07 7.69
N ALA A 316 -4.83 11.51 6.47
CA ALA A 316 -4.19 10.23 6.17
C ALA A 316 -2.66 10.27 6.37
N ILE A 317 -2.00 11.37 5.97
CA ILE A 317 -0.57 11.57 6.22
C ILE A 317 -0.28 11.66 7.73
N LEU A 318 -0.98 12.55 8.44
CA LEU A 318 -0.75 12.81 9.85
C LEU A 318 -0.99 11.55 10.70
N THR A 319 -2.06 10.82 10.38
CA THR A 319 -2.41 9.55 11.02
C THR A 319 -1.34 8.48 10.76
N SER A 320 -0.87 8.34 9.52
CA SER A 320 0.20 7.40 9.17
C SER A 320 1.51 7.68 9.94
N ILE A 321 1.89 8.96 10.07
CA ILE A 321 3.07 9.37 10.86
C ILE A 321 2.85 9.04 12.34
N ARG A 322 1.72 9.47 12.92
CA ARG A 322 1.36 9.20 14.33
C ARG A 322 1.45 7.71 14.64
N THR A 323 0.85 6.87 13.80
CA THR A 323 0.73 5.43 14.05
C THR A 323 2.07 4.73 13.95
N ARG A 324 2.96 5.14 13.05
CA ARG A 324 4.32 4.61 12.98
C ARG A 324 5.17 5.03 14.18
N LEU A 325 5.02 6.27 14.63
CA LEU A 325 5.61 6.75 15.87
C LEU A 325 5.03 6.07 17.11
N GLY A 326 3.82 5.50 17.03
CA GLY A 326 3.30 4.60 18.05
C GLY A 326 3.98 3.22 17.98
N LYS A 327 3.96 2.59 16.80
CA LYS A 327 4.32 1.17 16.61
C LYS A 327 5.83 0.86 16.61
N HIS A 328 6.68 1.72 16.04
CA HIS A 328 8.08 1.34 15.73
C HIS A 328 9.13 2.11 16.52
N PRO A 329 9.69 1.61 17.63
CA PRO A 329 10.63 2.38 18.46
C PRO A 329 11.86 2.83 17.66
N LEU A 330 12.24 4.10 17.78
CA LEU A 330 13.49 4.63 17.23
C LEU A 330 14.69 4.22 18.09
N LYS A 331 15.17 3.01 17.86
CA LYS A 331 16.35 2.49 18.56
C LYS A 331 17.62 3.03 17.90
N PRO A 332 18.61 3.47 18.68
CA PRO A 332 19.97 3.64 18.18
C PRO A 332 20.53 2.27 17.81
N GLU A 333 20.48 1.92 16.52
CA GLU A 333 20.97 0.65 16.02
C GLU A 333 22.49 0.69 15.86
N TRP A 334 23.27 0.33 16.87
CA TRP A 334 24.64 -0.14 16.66
C TRP A 334 24.94 -1.29 17.61
N ASN A 335 25.60 -2.29 17.04
CA ASN A 335 25.88 -3.59 17.61
C ASN A 335 26.98 -3.51 18.68
N ASP A 336 26.93 -4.42 19.65
CA ASP A 336 27.89 -4.46 20.75
C ASP A 336 29.34 -4.67 20.26
N GLU A 337 29.52 -5.36 19.12
CA GLU A 337 30.81 -5.51 18.42
C GLU A 337 31.48 -4.16 18.10
N VAL A 338 30.68 -3.13 17.75
CA VAL A 338 31.23 -1.79 17.48
C VAL A 338 31.78 -1.18 18.77
N ILE A 339 31.08 -1.37 19.88
CA ILE A 339 31.51 -0.86 21.18
C ILE A 339 32.76 -1.63 21.66
N GLU A 340 32.81 -2.94 21.45
CA GLU A 340 33.97 -3.77 21.77
C GLU A 340 35.21 -3.34 20.97
N GLY A 341 35.06 -3.07 19.68
CA GLY A 341 36.15 -2.56 18.85
C GLY A 341 36.67 -1.19 19.29
N LEU A 342 35.77 -0.33 19.78
CA LEU A 342 36.12 0.99 20.35
C LEU A 342 36.79 0.90 21.73
N MET A 343 36.87 -0.27 22.37
CA MET A 343 37.65 -0.42 23.61
C MET A 343 39.15 -0.19 23.41
N ASN A 344 39.63 -0.31 22.17
CA ASN A 344 40.99 0.13 21.82
C ASN A 344 41.07 1.68 21.93
N PRO A 345 41.92 2.23 22.80
CA PRO A 345 42.05 3.68 22.97
C PRO A 345 42.37 4.45 21.68
N ASP A 346 43.15 3.87 20.78
CA ASP A 346 43.51 4.51 19.50
C ASP A 346 42.30 4.58 18.57
N ALA A 347 41.47 3.54 18.56
CA ALA A 347 40.22 3.50 17.79
C ALA A 347 39.16 4.45 18.36
N PHE A 348 39.13 4.63 19.68
CA PHE A 348 38.25 5.63 20.31
C PHE A 348 38.73 7.05 20.02
N ALA A 349 40.04 7.29 20.13
CA ALA A 349 40.64 8.58 19.83
C ALA A 349 40.45 8.99 18.35
N SER A 350 40.48 8.03 17.43
CA SER A 350 40.28 8.30 15.99
C SER A 350 38.87 8.78 15.63
N LEU A 351 37.89 8.68 16.52
CA LEU A 351 36.55 9.21 16.30
C LEU A 351 36.53 10.75 16.22
N LYS A 352 37.43 11.43 16.94
CA LYS A 352 37.54 12.90 16.94
C LYS A 352 38.48 13.35 15.84
N LYS A 353 38.02 14.26 14.98
CA LYS A 353 38.90 14.99 14.06
C LYS A 353 39.54 16.20 14.74
N ASP A 354 40.63 16.69 14.15
CA ASP A 354 41.31 17.91 14.58
C ASP A 354 40.45 19.15 14.25
N ILE A 355 39.64 19.58 15.23
CA ILE A 355 38.77 20.76 15.12
C ILE A 355 39.58 22.04 14.83
N PRO A 356 40.70 22.33 15.52
CA PRO A 356 41.59 23.43 15.15
C PRO A 356 42.04 23.41 13.67
N ALA A 357 42.45 22.26 13.15
CA ALA A 357 42.85 22.15 11.75
C ALA A 357 41.68 22.44 10.80
N LEU A 358 40.48 21.89 11.08
CA LEU A 358 39.29 22.17 10.28
C LEU A 358 38.91 23.65 10.27
N LYS A 359 39.01 24.33 11.42
CA LYS A 359 38.80 25.79 11.51
C LYS A 359 39.80 26.56 10.67
N HIS A 360 41.08 26.20 10.76
CA HIS A 360 42.14 26.84 9.98
C HIS A 360 41.89 26.67 8.49
N THR A 361 41.61 25.45 8.02
CA THR A 361 41.30 25.18 6.60
C THR A 361 40.09 25.98 6.12
N LEU A 362 39.02 26.07 6.93
CA LEU A 362 37.84 26.86 6.60
C LEU A 362 38.16 28.36 6.50
N GLU A 363 38.99 28.90 7.41
CA GLU A 363 39.45 30.28 7.38
C GLU A 363 40.35 30.57 6.17
N GLU A 364 41.30 29.68 5.84
CA GLU A 364 42.13 29.78 4.64
C GLU A 364 41.30 29.82 3.36
N LEU A 365 40.28 28.96 3.25
CA LEU A 365 39.39 28.93 2.09
C LEU A 365 38.55 30.19 1.96
N ARG A 366 38.04 30.73 3.08
CA ARG A 366 37.29 32.00 3.10
C ARG A 366 38.17 33.18 2.72
N ASN A 367 39.43 33.18 3.16
CA ASN A 367 40.39 34.28 2.94
C ASN A 367 41.17 34.16 1.63
N SER A 368 41.13 33.02 0.96
CA SER A 368 41.74 32.81 -0.36
C SER A 368 41.11 33.77 -1.38
N PRO A 369 41.90 34.42 -2.28
CA PRO A 369 41.40 35.40 -3.24
C PRO A 369 40.19 34.89 -4.02
N GLN A 370 39.22 35.78 -4.28
CA GLN A 370 38.20 35.50 -5.30
C GLN A 370 38.88 35.56 -6.66
N ASP A 371 38.70 34.52 -7.48
CA ASP A 371 38.95 34.62 -8.92
C ASP A 371 37.90 35.63 -9.44
N ASP A 372 38.32 36.66 -10.16
CA ASP A 372 37.53 37.82 -10.62
C ASP A 372 36.42 37.44 -11.64
N GLY A 373 36.09 36.15 -11.73
CA GLY A 373 35.18 35.55 -12.69
C GLY A 373 33.72 35.92 -12.43
N ASP A 374 32.94 35.83 -13.51
CA ASP A 374 31.51 36.11 -13.55
C ASP A 374 30.76 35.28 -12.49
N PRO A 375 29.76 35.82 -11.76
CA PRO A 375 28.84 35.04 -10.93
C PRO A 375 28.17 33.92 -11.75
N GLY A 376 28.78 32.72 -11.70
CA GLY A 376 28.46 31.58 -12.56
C GLY A 376 29.67 30.70 -12.89
N ASP A 377 30.89 31.13 -12.57
CA ASP A 377 32.11 30.31 -12.73
C ASP A 377 32.05 29.04 -11.86
N GLU A 378 32.19 27.88 -12.50
CA GLU A 378 32.22 26.55 -11.90
C GLU A 378 33.23 26.46 -10.74
N LYS A 379 34.34 27.20 -10.81
CA LYS A 379 35.34 27.26 -9.73
C LYS A 379 34.83 27.98 -8.48
N ILE A 380 34.07 29.06 -8.64
CA ILE A 380 33.49 29.82 -7.53
C ILE A 380 32.42 28.97 -6.83
N GLU A 381 31.57 28.29 -7.60
CA GLU A 381 30.54 27.42 -7.04
C GLU A 381 31.15 26.19 -6.35
N THR A 382 32.19 25.58 -6.93
CA THR A 382 32.94 24.49 -6.29
C THR A 382 33.56 24.92 -4.96
N LYS A 383 34.13 26.14 -4.89
CA LYS A 383 34.67 26.70 -3.65
C LYS A 383 33.59 26.94 -2.59
N ARG A 384 32.43 27.50 -2.98
CA ARG A 384 31.28 27.71 -2.08
C ARG A 384 30.76 26.40 -1.51
N GLU A 385 30.60 25.39 -2.36
CA GLU A 385 30.16 24.07 -1.94
C GLU A 385 31.19 23.41 -0.99
N HIS A 386 32.48 23.60 -1.25
CA HIS A 386 33.53 23.11 -0.37
C HIS A 386 33.51 23.80 1.01
N ILE A 387 33.35 25.13 1.06
CA ILE A 387 33.18 25.89 2.32
C ILE A 387 31.96 25.37 3.08
N ARG A 388 30.82 25.23 2.41
CA ARG A 388 29.58 24.73 3.01
C ARG A 388 29.76 23.33 3.61
N LYS A 389 30.43 22.41 2.90
CA LYS A 389 30.74 21.07 3.41
C LYS A 389 31.59 21.11 4.66
N LEU A 390 32.64 21.93 4.68
CA LEU A 390 33.52 22.08 5.84
C LEU A 390 32.81 22.71 7.05
N GLU A 391 31.91 23.68 6.83
CA GLU A 391 31.09 24.26 7.91
C GLU A 391 30.20 23.21 8.58
N VAL A 392 29.55 22.36 7.76
CA VAL A 392 28.71 21.26 8.24
C VAL A 392 29.57 20.24 9.01
N GLU A 393 30.72 19.87 8.46
CA GLU A 393 31.65 18.92 9.10
C GLU A 393 32.19 19.47 10.42
N LEU A 394 32.64 20.72 10.46
CA LEU A 394 33.12 21.37 11.67
C LEU A 394 32.02 21.40 12.76
N GLY A 395 30.80 21.78 12.38
CA GLY A 395 29.66 21.77 13.29
C GLY A 395 29.37 20.37 13.86
N CYS A 396 29.42 19.35 13.01
CA CYS A 396 29.26 17.94 13.40
C CYS A 396 30.37 17.48 14.36
N GLN A 397 31.64 17.79 14.06
CA GLN A 397 32.78 17.42 14.91
C GLN A 397 32.74 18.11 16.27
N ILE A 398 32.29 19.37 16.35
CA ILE A 398 32.09 20.08 17.62
C ILE A 398 31.02 19.37 18.48
N ARG A 399 29.89 18.98 17.89
CA ARG A 399 28.83 18.24 18.60
C ARG A 399 29.31 16.85 19.03
N LEU A 400 30.02 16.14 18.16
CA LEU A 400 30.61 14.84 18.47
C LEU A 400 31.61 14.93 19.63
N ALA A 401 32.47 15.95 19.62
CA ALA A 401 33.44 16.17 20.69
C ALA A 401 32.73 16.34 22.04
N ALA A 402 31.65 17.12 22.11
CA ALA A 402 30.86 17.29 23.32
C ALA A 402 30.23 15.96 23.82
N VAL A 403 29.77 15.10 22.90
CA VAL A 403 29.28 13.75 23.25
C VAL A 403 30.41 12.90 23.83
N LEU A 404 31.56 12.84 23.15
CA LEU A 404 32.69 12.05 23.60
C LEU A 404 33.36 12.60 24.88
N ASP A 405 33.24 13.89 25.16
CA ASP A 405 33.69 14.46 26.45
C ASP A 405 32.77 14.04 27.60
N ARG A 406 31.45 13.93 27.34
CA ARG A 406 30.47 13.44 28.30
C ARG A 406 30.54 11.92 28.49
N TYR A 407 30.93 11.20 27.45
CA TYR A 407 31.08 9.74 27.42
C TYR A 407 32.52 9.38 26.98
N PRO A 408 33.51 9.52 27.86
CA PRO A 408 34.95 9.52 27.51
C PRO A 408 35.55 8.12 27.31
N SER A 409 34.74 7.08 27.25
CA SER A 409 35.20 5.71 27.02
C SER A 409 34.17 4.90 26.23
N ALA A 410 34.64 3.83 25.57
CA ALA A 410 33.75 2.90 24.86
C ALA A 410 32.68 2.27 25.76
N ASP A 411 33.01 1.95 27.03
CA ASP A 411 31.99 1.48 27.97
C ASP A 411 30.92 2.53 28.25
N SER A 412 31.30 3.81 28.38
CA SER A 412 30.33 4.89 28.58
C SER A 412 29.46 5.17 27.34
N LEU A 413 29.86 4.70 26.14
CA LEU A 413 29.00 4.76 24.95
C LEU A 413 27.77 3.86 25.04
N LYS A 414 27.77 2.84 25.92
CA LYS A 414 26.56 2.06 26.25
C LYS A 414 25.55 2.95 26.97
N ASP A 415 26.00 3.76 27.93
CA ASP A 415 25.15 4.72 28.63
C ASP A 415 24.63 5.80 27.68
N TYR A 416 25.45 6.24 26.73
CA TYR A 416 25.01 7.14 25.65
C TYR A 416 23.91 6.50 24.80
N ARG A 417 24.08 5.25 24.36
CA ARG A 417 23.07 4.50 23.59
C ARG A 417 21.74 4.45 24.35
N ASP A 418 21.78 4.14 25.64
CA ASP A 418 20.59 4.07 26.48
C ASP A 418 19.95 5.46 26.71
N ALA A 419 20.78 6.50 26.83
CA ALA A 419 20.30 7.88 26.92
C ALA A 419 19.60 8.33 25.63
N VAL A 420 20.17 8.00 24.47
CA VAL A 420 19.56 8.25 23.16
C VAL A 420 18.24 7.48 23.03
N ALA A 421 18.18 6.21 23.44
CA ALA A 421 16.95 5.44 23.40
C ALA A 421 15.83 6.08 24.26
N ARG A 422 16.16 6.58 25.46
CA ARG A 422 15.21 7.31 26.32
C ARG A 422 14.79 8.64 25.70
N ALA A 423 15.73 9.42 25.17
CA ALA A 423 15.44 10.70 24.54
C ALA A 423 14.55 10.53 23.30
N ASN A 424 14.86 9.56 22.43
CA ASN A 424 14.03 9.22 21.28
C ASN A 424 12.63 8.75 21.69
N HIS A 425 12.51 7.98 22.77
CA HIS A 425 11.20 7.59 23.29
C HIS A 425 10.40 8.80 23.77
N ALA A 426 11.00 9.69 24.57
CA ALA A 426 10.34 10.91 25.05
C ALA A 426 9.89 11.81 23.89
N TRP A 427 10.80 12.08 22.94
CA TRP A 427 10.51 12.86 21.73
C TRP A 427 9.34 12.27 20.92
N ARG A 428 9.29 10.93 20.75
CA ARG A 428 8.17 10.27 20.07
C ARG A 428 6.84 10.49 20.78
N MET A 429 6.81 10.31 22.10
CA MET A 429 5.58 10.43 22.86
C MET A 429 5.03 11.86 22.84
N GLU A 430 5.91 12.86 22.86
CA GLU A 430 5.56 14.26 22.67
C GLU A 430 5.03 14.50 21.25
N ALA A 431 5.75 14.05 20.22
CA ALA A 431 5.33 14.20 18.83
C ALA A 431 3.99 13.51 18.53
N VAL A 432 3.71 12.33 19.10
CA VAL A 432 2.42 11.64 18.95
C VAL A 432 1.29 12.49 19.52
N ARG A 433 1.47 13.03 20.74
CA ARG A 433 0.47 13.89 21.39
C ARG A 433 0.23 15.18 20.60
N ASP A 434 1.27 15.78 20.07
CA ASP A 434 1.14 16.99 19.26
C ASP A 434 0.46 16.71 17.92
N LEU A 435 0.77 15.57 17.29
CA LEU A 435 0.09 15.12 16.08
C LEU A 435 -1.40 14.85 16.32
N GLU A 436 -1.78 14.28 17.48
CA GLU A 436 -3.19 14.12 17.85
C GLU A 436 -3.91 15.48 17.91
N ASN A 437 -3.29 16.49 18.52
CA ASN A 437 -3.86 17.84 18.56
C ASN A 437 -4.00 18.46 17.15
N ILE A 438 -3.00 18.26 16.28
CA ILE A 438 -3.05 18.77 14.89
C ILE A 438 -4.14 18.03 14.10
N ILE A 439 -4.25 16.71 14.26
CA ILE A 439 -5.31 15.90 13.65
C ILE A 439 -6.69 16.43 14.07
N ASP A 440 -6.89 16.68 15.37
CA ASP A 440 -8.15 17.23 15.88
C ASP A 440 -8.46 18.64 15.35
N GLN A 441 -7.42 19.47 15.12
CA GLN A 441 -7.57 20.82 14.54
C GLN A 441 -7.88 20.80 13.05
N VAL A 442 -7.28 19.86 12.31
CA VAL A 442 -7.50 19.69 10.87
C VAL A 442 -8.85 19.03 10.61
N SER A 443 -9.25 18.08 11.47
CA SER A 443 -10.49 17.32 11.32
C SER A 443 -11.71 18.22 11.46
N SER A 444 -12.53 18.25 10.42
CA SER A 444 -13.82 18.90 10.38
C SER A 444 -14.94 17.88 10.13
N SER A 445 -16.20 18.36 10.05
CA SER A 445 -17.32 17.51 9.65
C SER A 445 -17.28 17.12 8.18
N ASP A 446 -16.57 17.89 7.35
CA ASP A 446 -16.43 17.66 5.91
C ASP A 446 -15.00 17.24 5.57
N ARG A 447 -14.77 15.92 5.49
CA ARG A 447 -13.45 15.35 5.17
C ARG A 447 -12.97 15.68 3.76
N ASN A 448 -13.88 16.09 2.88
CA ASN A 448 -13.59 16.39 1.48
C ASN A 448 -13.31 17.89 1.26
N ARG A 449 -13.34 18.68 2.33
CA ARG A 449 -12.96 20.09 2.33
C ARG A 449 -11.60 20.28 1.65
N VAL A 450 -11.55 21.21 0.71
CA VAL A 450 -10.30 21.66 0.07
C VAL A 450 -9.41 22.30 1.13
N LEU A 451 -8.18 21.79 1.25
CA LEU A 451 -7.19 22.26 2.20
C LEU A 451 -6.55 23.55 1.69
N ALA A 452 -6.48 24.60 2.51
CA ALA A 452 -5.82 25.82 2.10
C ALA A 452 -4.29 25.63 2.03
N LYS A 453 -3.65 26.27 1.05
CA LYS A 453 -2.19 26.16 0.85
C LYS A 453 -1.40 26.54 2.10
N ASP A 454 -1.82 27.58 2.80
CA ASP A 454 -1.14 28.06 4.01
C ASP A 454 -1.33 27.11 5.21
N GLU A 455 -2.48 26.43 5.29
CA GLU A 455 -2.73 25.40 6.31
C GLU A 455 -1.72 24.26 6.17
N TRP A 456 -1.52 23.74 4.96
CA TRP A 456 -0.53 22.71 4.71
C TRP A 456 0.90 23.19 4.96
N LEU A 457 1.25 24.40 4.53
CA LEU A 457 2.60 24.96 4.73
C LEU A 457 3.00 25.04 6.22
N GLU A 458 2.08 25.42 7.10
CA GLU A 458 2.35 25.43 8.55
C GLU A 458 2.51 24.01 9.11
N ILE A 459 1.71 23.05 8.65
CA ILE A 459 1.88 21.63 9.01
C ILE A 459 3.25 21.12 8.53
N GLN A 460 3.63 21.38 7.28
CA GLN A 460 4.93 20.97 6.73
C GLN A 460 6.09 21.55 7.56
N LYS A 461 5.99 22.82 7.96
CA LYS A 461 6.99 23.49 8.79
C LYS A 461 7.12 22.82 10.15
N TYR A 462 6.00 22.51 10.81
CA TYR A 462 6.00 21.74 12.05
C TYR A 462 6.67 20.37 11.88
N LEU A 463 6.31 19.62 10.83
CA LEU A 463 6.87 18.30 10.56
C LEU A 463 8.39 18.33 10.31
N LYS A 464 8.90 19.37 9.64
CA LYS A 464 10.33 19.55 9.37
C LYS A 464 11.10 20.01 10.60
N GLN A 465 10.50 20.84 11.45
CA GLN A 465 11.15 21.39 12.65
C GLN A 465 11.18 20.41 13.81
N THR A 466 10.18 19.54 13.91
CA THR A 466 10.09 18.52 14.96
C THR A 466 11.02 17.36 14.63
N ARG A 467 12.20 17.36 15.26
CA ARG A 467 13.29 16.41 14.96
C ARG A 467 14.05 15.98 16.21
N THR A 468 14.68 14.82 16.12
CA THR A 468 15.65 14.30 17.08
C THR A 468 16.98 14.06 16.37
N SER A 469 18.10 14.21 17.08
CA SER A 469 19.42 13.90 16.55
C SER A 469 20.30 13.15 17.55
N TYR A 470 21.13 12.25 17.04
CA TYR A 470 22.09 11.48 17.82
C TYR A 470 23.22 10.97 16.93
N PHE A 471 24.36 10.61 17.52
CA PHE A 471 25.45 9.94 16.83
C PHE A 471 25.25 8.44 16.87
N ARG A 472 25.50 7.78 15.75
CA ARG A 472 25.68 6.33 15.66
C ARG A 472 27.14 6.03 15.34
N PHE A 473 27.69 5.03 16.01
CA PHE A 473 29.04 4.54 15.74
C PHE A 473 28.98 3.35 14.78
N GLN A 474 29.93 3.29 13.86
CA GLN A 474 30.03 2.22 12.86
C GLN A 474 31.50 1.89 12.58
N ARG A 475 31.71 0.75 11.93
CA ARG A 475 32.99 0.30 11.41
C ARG A 475 32.86 0.15 9.89
N ASN A 476 33.77 0.75 9.13
CA ASN A 476 33.79 0.61 7.67
C ASN A 476 34.44 -0.72 7.23
N SER A 477 34.45 -0.99 5.91
CA SER A 477 35.07 -2.20 5.33
C SER A 477 36.59 -2.28 5.57
N ASN A 478 37.25 -1.15 5.77
CA ASN A 478 38.69 -1.07 6.06
C ASN A 478 38.99 -1.31 7.54
N GLY A 479 37.94 -1.49 8.35
CA GLY A 479 38.05 -1.75 9.78
C GLY A 479 38.16 -0.49 10.65
N GLU A 480 38.06 0.71 10.06
CA GLU A 480 38.13 1.99 10.75
C GLU A 480 36.79 2.35 11.39
N PHE A 481 36.84 2.95 12.57
CA PHE A 481 35.66 3.39 13.31
C PHE A 481 35.36 4.85 13.01
N PHE A 482 34.07 5.16 12.87
CA PHE A 482 33.61 6.53 12.66
C PHE A 482 32.26 6.75 13.35
N ALA A 483 31.95 8.02 13.59
CA ALA A 483 30.66 8.45 14.11
C ALA A 483 29.87 9.16 12.99
N LEU A 484 28.60 8.79 12.85
CA LEU A 484 27.65 9.39 11.93
C LEU A 484 26.55 10.07 12.73
N GLU A 485 26.38 11.37 12.53
CA GLU A 485 25.21 12.07 13.04
C GLU A 485 23.97 11.64 12.26
N ARG A 486 22.95 11.18 13.00
CA ARG A 486 21.63 10.85 12.48
C ARG A 486 20.67 11.91 12.97
N GLU A 487 20.08 12.62 12.03
CA GLU A 487 18.95 13.50 12.27
C GLU A 487 17.70 12.83 11.69
N ILE A 488 16.60 12.83 12.45
CA ILE A 488 15.31 12.29 12.04
C ILE A 488 14.25 13.32 12.40
N SER A 489 13.51 13.77 11.40
CA SER A 489 12.35 14.65 11.52
C SER A 489 11.04 13.89 11.32
N LEU A 490 9.91 14.48 11.70
CA LEU A 490 8.60 13.93 11.33
C LEU A 490 8.40 13.92 9.81
N TRP A 491 9.01 14.87 9.10
CA TRP A 491 9.01 14.92 7.63
C TRP A 491 9.65 13.68 6.99
N ASP A 492 10.64 13.05 7.63
CA ASP A 492 11.25 11.82 7.11
C ASP A 492 10.30 10.61 7.13
N PHE A 493 9.28 10.63 8.01
CA PHE A 493 8.22 9.62 8.01
C PHE A 493 7.21 9.87 6.89
N TYR A 494 6.93 11.13 6.56
CA TYR A 494 6.11 11.51 5.40
C TYR A 494 6.75 11.06 4.08
N ASN A 495 8.02 11.42 3.86
CA ASN A 495 8.76 11.13 2.62
C ASN A 495 8.85 9.63 2.27
N LYS A 496 8.63 8.73 3.23
CA LYS A 496 8.68 7.28 3.01
C LYS A 496 7.34 6.65 2.61
N ASN A 497 6.23 7.42 2.58
CA ASN A 497 4.85 6.90 2.49
C ASN A 497 3.96 7.58 1.46
N TYR A 498 4.54 8.11 0.39
CA TYR A 498 3.78 8.87 -0.61
C TYR A 498 2.79 8.05 -1.45
N VAL A 499 2.87 6.71 -1.42
CA VAL A 499 2.02 5.83 -2.25
C VAL A 499 0.53 6.11 -2.02
N GLN A 500 0.14 6.31 -0.76
CA GLN A 500 -1.25 6.61 -0.39
C GLN A 500 -1.81 7.87 -1.09
N LEU A 501 -0.98 8.88 -1.36
CA LEU A 501 -1.45 10.12 -1.98
C LEU A 501 -1.77 9.94 -3.46
N TRP A 502 -1.08 9.03 -4.15
CA TRP A 502 -1.42 8.70 -5.53
C TRP A 502 -2.78 8.03 -5.63
N GLU A 503 -3.10 7.17 -4.67
CA GLU A 503 -4.39 6.47 -4.59
C GLU A 503 -5.52 7.47 -4.33
N PHE A 504 -5.34 8.38 -3.36
CA PHE A 504 -6.32 9.45 -3.12
C PHE A 504 -6.55 10.36 -4.33
N VAL A 505 -5.51 10.64 -5.13
CA VAL A 505 -5.68 11.44 -6.35
C VAL A 505 -6.57 10.71 -7.36
N ALA A 506 -6.39 9.40 -7.51
CA ALA A 506 -7.25 8.58 -8.38
C ALA A 506 -8.68 8.48 -7.85
N ASP A 507 -8.85 8.33 -6.53
CA ASP A 507 -10.17 8.29 -5.88
C ASP A 507 -10.93 9.62 -6.06
N ASN A 508 -10.27 10.76 -5.79
CA ASN A 508 -10.83 12.08 -6.03
C ASN A 508 -11.15 12.31 -7.52
N TYR A 509 -10.36 11.72 -8.42
CA TYR A 509 -10.52 11.93 -9.86
C TYR A 509 -11.73 11.20 -10.42
N VAL A 510 -12.03 9.99 -9.94
CA VAL A 510 -13.22 9.27 -10.38
C VAL A 510 -14.50 9.80 -9.74
N ASP A 511 -14.42 10.40 -8.56
CA ASP A 511 -15.56 10.98 -7.86
C ASP A 511 -15.97 12.33 -8.48
N PRO A 512 -17.17 12.45 -9.08
CA PRO A 512 -17.63 13.70 -9.69
C PRO A 512 -17.68 14.89 -8.72
N GLU A 513 -17.92 14.66 -7.43
CA GLU A 513 -18.01 15.73 -6.43
C GLU A 513 -16.62 16.26 -6.02
N LEU A 514 -15.59 15.41 -6.16
CA LEU A 514 -14.22 15.73 -5.75
C LEU A 514 -13.30 16.09 -6.90
N ARG A 515 -13.64 15.73 -8.14
CA ARG A 515 -12.79 15.90 -9.32
C ARG A 515 -12.32 17.34 -9.51
N ASP A 516 -13.21 18.30 -9.30
CA ASP A 516 -12.91 19.73 -9.49
C ASP A 516 -12.00 20.31 -8.38
N SER A 517 -11.82 19.59 -7.27
CA SER A 517 -10.89 19.98 -6.21
C SER A 517 -9.42 19.71 -6.55
N ILE A 518 -9.15 18.89 -7.58
CA ILE A 518 -7.80 18.47 -7.92
C ILE A 518 -7.05 19.62 -8.59
N PRO A 519 -5.89 20.05 -8.07
CA PRO A 519 -5.13 21.12 -8.69
C PRO A 519 -4.73 20.78 -10.14
N THR A 520 -4.82 21.75 -11.05
CA THR A 520 -4.47 21.55 -12.47
C THR A 520 -3.03 21.05 -12.67
N SER A 521 -2.09 21.43 -11.80
CA SER A 521 -0.71 20.93 -11.85
C SER A 521 -0.62 19.43 -11.53
N VAL A 522 -1.51 18.94 -10.65
CA VAL A 522 -1.62 17.50 -10.34
C VAL A 522 -2.24 16.78 -11.54
N LEU A 523 -3.35 17.29 -12.11
CA LEU A 523 -3.95 16.68 -13.31
C LEU A 523 -2.98 16.59 -14.50
N LYS A 524 -2.19 17.64 -14.75
CA LYS A 524 -1.15 17.65 -15.80
C LYS A 524 -0.10 16.55 -15.62
N ALA A 525 0.19 16.14 -14.39
CA ALA A 525 1.13 15.06 -14.13
C ALA A 525 0.47 13.68 -14.16
N PHE A 526 -0.77 13.57 -13.66
CA PHE A 526 -1.44 12.28 -13.46
C PHE A 526 -2.21 11.78 -14.67
N GLU A 527 -2.83 12.66 -15.47
CA GLU A 527 -3.55 12.19 -16.66
C GLU A 527 -2.65 11.48 -17.68
N PRO A 528 -1.47 12.03 -18.06
CA PRO A 528 -0.55 11.29 -18.93
C PRO A 528 -0.07 9.98 -18.31
N TYR A 529 0.03 9.92 -16.98
CA TYR A 529 0.40 8.72 -16.25
C TYR A 529 -0.69 7.64 -16.29
N TRP A 530 -1.96 8.00 -16.09
CA TRP A 530 -3.07 7.05 -16.17
C TRP A 530 -3.38 6.58 -17.60
N ARG A 531 -2.89 7.27 -18.63
CA ARG A 531 -2.91 6.76 -20.01
C ARG A 531 -1.88 5.67 -20.27
N LYS A 532 -0.87 5.50 -19.40
CA LYS A 532 0.11 4.41 -19.52
C LYS A 532 -0.56 3.06 -19.36
N LEU A 533 0.00 2.07 -20.06
CA LEU A 533 -0.31 0.66 -19.87
C LEU A 533 0.77 0.05 -18.99
N PHE A 534 0.39 -0.74 -18.00
CA PHE A 534 1.35 -1.43 -17.14
C PHE A 534 2.12 -2.44 -18.00
N ASP A 535 3.43 -2.25 -18.14
CA ASP A 535 4.29 -3.11 -18.97
C ASP A 535 3.75 -3.28 -20.41
N SER A 536 3.24 -2.19 -20.99
CA SER A 536 2.62 -2.15 -22.33
C SER A 536 1.41 -3.08 -22.52
N ARG A 537 0.82 -3.64 -21.45
CA ARG A 537 -0.33 -4.55 -21.53
C ARG A 537 -1.66 -3.82 -21.35
N PRO A 538 -2.58 -3.88 -22.33
CA PRO A 538 -3.91 -3.30 -22.21
C PRO A 538 -4.85 -4.20 -21.41
N HIS A 539 -6.07 -3.70 -21.18
CA HIS A 539 -7.23 -4.55 -20.93
C HIS A 539 -7.95 -4.78 -22.27
N ARG A 540 -8.53 -5.96 -22.49
CA ARG A 540 -9.01 -6.41 -23.81
C ARG A 540 -10.11 -7.46 -23.70
N VAL A 541 -10.92 -7.52 -24.75
CA VAL A 541 -11.96 -8.52 -25.02
C VAL A 541 -11.65 -9.13 -26.40
N GLY A 542 -11.67 -10.46 -26.49
CA GLY A 542 -11.40 -11.22 -27.73
C GLY A 542 -9.96 -11.16 -28.21
N GLY A 543 -9.70 -11.96 -29.24
CA GLY A 543 -8.40 -12.18 -29.84
C GLY A 543 -7.39 -12.85 -28.91
N GLU A 544 -6.12 -12.79 -29.31
CA GLU A 544 -5.02 -13.32 -28.51
C GLU A 544 -4.76 -12.47 -27.27
N PHE A 545 -4.35 -13.14 -26.20
CA PHE A 545 -4.06 -12.54 -24.90
C PHE A 545 -2.57 -12.19 -24.79
N ASP A 546 -2.27 -11.10 -24.10
CA ASP A 546 -0.90 -10.69 -23.77
C ASP A 546 -0.36 -11.56 -22.62
N ALA A 547 0.10 -12.76 -22.97
CA ALA A 547 0.63 -13.75 -22.05
C ALA A 547 1.92 -13.31 -21.35
N LEU A 548 2.09 -13.71 -20.09
CA LEU A 548 3.31 -13.50 -19.29
C LEU A 548 4.17 -14.76 -19.20
N GLN A 549 3.52 -15.90 -18.94
CA GLN A 549 4.18 -17.20 -18.78
C GLN A 549 3.93 -18.12 -19.97
N SER A 550 2.79 -17.95 -20.64
CA SER A 550 2.44 -18.69 -21.86
C SER A 550 2.97 -17.98 -23.11
N ASN A 551 3.04 -18.72 -24.23
CA ASN A 551 3.27 -18.10 -25.54
C ASN A 551 1.92 -17.80 -26.22
N PRO A 552 1.74 -16.62 -26.83
CA PRO A 552 0.55 -16.36 -27.63
C PRO A 552 0.58 -17.25 -28.89
N SER A 553 -0.59 -17.72 -29.34
CA SER A 553 -0.70 -18.64 -30.48
C SER A 553 -1.60 -18.06 -31.56
N ALA A 554 -1.08 -17.79 -32.76
CA ALA A 554 -1.95 -17.36 -33.85
C ALA A 554 -2.73 -18.55 -34.44
N GLY A 555 -4.04 -18.41 -34.61
CA GLY A 555 -4.82 -19.34 -35.42
C GLY A 555 -6.26 -19.51 -34.92
N PRO A 556 -7.00 -20.47 -35.51
CA PRO A 556 -8.24 -20.94 -34.94
C PRO A 556 -8.03 -21.46 -33.52
N THR A 557 -8.91 -21.09 -32.59
CA THR A 557 -8.86 -21.50 -31.18
C THR A 557 -10.21 -22.04 -30.73
N ASP A 558 -10.19 -23.06 -29.86
CA ASP A 558 -11.34 -23.63 -29.16
C ASP A 558 -11.59 -22.96 -27.80
N SER A 559 -10.80 -21.94 -27.45
CA SER A 559 -10.85 -21.22 -26.18
C SER A 559 -10.69 -19.72 -26.43
N LEU A 560 -11.82 -19.02 -26.51
CA LEU A 560 -11.90 -17.60 -26.83
C LEU A 560 -11.70 -16.73 -25.59
N LEU A 561 -10.96 -15.64 -25.73
CA LEU A 561 -10.75 -14.67 -24.65
C LEU A 561 -12.02 -13.81 -24.44
N LEU A 562 -12.69 -13.96 -23.29
CA LEU A 562 -13.80 -13.08 -22.92
C LEU A 562 -13.32 -11.73 -22.40
N LEU A 563 -12.32 -11.73 -21.52
CA LEU A 563 -11.75 -10.53 -20.94
C LEU A 563 -10.37 -10.86 -20.39
N HIS A 564 -9.36 -10.02 -20.64
CA HIS A 564 -8.13 -9.99 -19.85
C HIS A 564 -7.98 -8.63 -19.14
N LEU A 565 -7.52 -8.65 -17.90
CA LEU A 565 -7.27 -7.47 -17.08
C LEU A 565 -5.85 -7.54 -16.53
N ALA A 566 -4.95 -6.76 -17.12
CA ALA A 566 -3.59 -6.57 -16.59
C ALA A 566 -3.59 -5.84 -15.24
N GLY A 567 -2.44 -5.84 -14.56
CA GLY A 567 -2.20 -4.89 -13.47
C GLY A 567 -2.43 -3.44 -13.94
N ASP A 568 -2.97 -2.60 -13.06
CA ASP A 568 -3.30 -1.22 -13.36
C ASP A 568 -3.19 -0.34 -12.12
N ASN A 569 -2.20 0.56 -12.14
CA ASN A 569 -1.94 1.51 -11.06
C ASN A 569 -3.09 2.49 -10.81
N ALA A 570 -3.85 2.89 -11.85
CA ALA A 570 -4.99 3.78 -11.65
C ALA A 570 -6.16 3.05 -10.98
N MET A 571 -6.26 1.72 -11.13
CA MET A 571 -7.30 0.90 -10.51
C MET A 571 -6.88 0.26 -9.19
N ASN A 572 -5.61 0.45 -8.76
CA ASN A 572 -5.00 -0.31 -7.68
C ASN A 572 -5.08 -1.83 -7.93
N TRP A 573 -4.96 -2.25 -9.18
CA TRP A 573 -4.92 -3.65 -9.56
C TRP A 573 -3.48 -4.12 -9.65
N VAL A 574 -3.15 -5.11 -8.83
CA VAL A 574 -1.91 -5.87 -8.88
C VAL A 574 -2.34 -7.32 -8.74
N TRP A 575 -2.04 -8.17 -9.72
CA TRP A 575 -2.47 -9.58 -9.71
C TRP A 575 -1.25 -10.45 -9.44
N GLY A 576 -1.14 -11.04 -8.24
CA GLY A 576 0.10 -11.71 -7.84
C GLY A 576 1.30 -10.77 -7.94
N ASP A 577 2.42 -11.24 -8.50
CA ASP A 577 3.57 -10.38 -8.82
C ASP A 577 3.36 -9.67 -10.16
N ALA A 578 2.54 -8.61 -10.17
CA ALA A 578 2.33 -7.72 -11.32
C ALA A 578 1.82 -8.41 -12.61
N GLY A 579 0.89 -9.35 -12.41
CA GLY A 579 0.35 -10.25 -13.40
C GLY A 579 -0.87 -9.76 -14.19
N ILE A 580 -1.64 -10.73 -14.68
CA ILE A 580 -2.85 -10.58 -15.47
C ILE A 580 -3.87 -11.65 -15.08
N VAL A 581 -5.15 -11.27 -14.99
CA VAL A 581 -6.28 -12.21 -14.88
C VAL A 581 -7.00 -12.24 -16.21
N TYR A 582 -7.38 -13.43 -16.68
CA TYR A 582 -8.17 -13.56 -17.90
C TYR A 582 -9.23 -14.65 -17.83
N PHE A 583 -10.31 -14.41 -18.56
CA PHE A 583 -11.51 -15.23 -18.66
C PHE A 583 -11.62 -15.80 -20.06
N ARG A 584 -11.92 -17.09 -20.18
CA ARG A 584 -11.98 -17.83 -21.44
C ARG A 584 -13.25 -18.65 -21.55
N ILE A 585 -13.76 -18.80 -22.76
CA ILE A 585 -14.99 -19.56 -23.02
C ILE A 585 -14.84 -20.37 -24.31
N SER A 586 -15.48 -21.53 -24.37
CA SER A 586 -15.55 -22.28 -25.63
C SER A 586 -16.43 -21.55 -26.65
N PRO A 587 -16.16 -21.67 -27.96
CA PRO A 587 -17.04 -21.15 -29.01
C PRO A 587 -18.50 -21.60 -28.86
N GLN A 588 -18.74 -22.86 -28.48
CA GLN A 588 -20.10 -23.38 -28.34
C GLN A 588 -20.84 -22.78 -27.15
N ASP A 589 -20.17 -22.61 -26.01
CA ASP A 589 -20.77 -21.99 -24.83
C ASP A 589 -21.02 -20.50 -25.07
N LEU A 590 -20.11 -19.80 -25.76
CA LEU A 590 -20.33 -18.41 -26.16
C LEU A 590 -21.51 -18.26 -27.13
N ALA A 591 -21.62 -19.14 -28.12
CA ALA A 591 -22.71 -19.14 -29.09
C ALA A 591 -24.08 -19.41 -28.44
N THR A 592 -24.10 -20.15 -27.34
CA THR A 592 -25.32 -20.54 -26.62
C THR A 592 -25.56 -19.74 -25.34
N GLY A 593 -24.67 -18.80 -24.99
CA GLY A 593 -24.79 -17.94 -23.81
C GLY A 593 -24.57 -18.64 -22.47
N ARG A 594 -23.82 -19.75 -22.43
CA ARG A 594 -23.52 -20.52 -21.21
C ARG A 594 -22.28 -19.99 -20.48
N TYR A 595 -22.37 -18.77 -19.94
CA TYR A 595 -21.24 -18.12 -19.27
C TYR A 595 -20.81 -18.79 -17.96
N GLU A 596 -21.66 -19.63 -17.38
CA GLU A 596 -21.31 -20.50 -16.25
C GLU A 596 -20.19 -21.50 -16.57
N ASN A 597 -19.95 -21.80 -17.85
CA ASN A 597 -18.87 -22.67 -18.32
C ASN A 597 -17.57 -21.90 -18.63
N THR A 598 -17.52 -20.60 -18.31
CA THR A 598 -16.31 -19.79 -18.45
C THR A 598 -15.20 -20.34 -17.56
N GLY A 599 -13.98 -20.42 -18.08
CA GLY A 599 -12.74 -20.61 -17.34
C GLY A 599 -12.09 -19.28 -16.97
N ALA A 600 -11.31 -19.24 -15.89
CA ALA A 600 -10.41 -18.13 -15.60
C ALA A 600 -9.00 -18.64 -15.28
N MET A 601 -8.01 -17.75 -15.41
CA MET A 601 -6.60 -18.01 -15.10
C MET A 601 -5.90 -16.71 -14.67
N LEU A 602 -4.88 -16.83 -13.84
CA LEU A 602 -3.95 -15.76 -13.48
C LEU A 602 -2.53 -16.16 -13.92
N GLU A 603 -1.82 -15.24 -14.58
CA GLU A 603 -0.37 -15.36 -14.83
C GLU A 603 0.34 -14.17 -14.17
N CYS A 604 1.47 -14.40 -13.50
CA CYS A 604 2.33 -13.36 -12.91
C CYS A 604 3.82 -13.70 -13.10
N PHE A 605 4.72 -12.82 -12.69
CA PHE A 605 6.17 -13.03 -12.84
C PHE A 605 6.74 -14.14 -11.95
#